data_AF-A0A9X8H814-F1
#
_entry.id   AF-A0A9X8H814-F1
#
_cell.length_a   1.000
_cell.length_b   1.000
_cell.length_c   1.000
_cell.angle_alpha   90.00
_cell.angle_beta   90.00
_cell.angle_gamma   90.00
#
_symmetry.space_group_name_H-M   'P 1'
#
loop_
_entity.id
_entity.type
_entity.pdbx_description
1 polymer ?
#
loop_
_entity_poly.entity_id
_entity_poly.type
_entity_poly.pdbx_seq_one_letter_code
_entity_poly.pdbx_strand_id
1 'polypeptide(L)'
;VSDVEKITEATGVGNVIGNKGGVVVKLVVDQRSFCFVNCHLAAHEAQKFLERRNSDVSEILSGARVGQRGIELDHQFDHAFWMGDMNYRVHLGYTDPKDMTKEEHWAAVHDLVTRKEYGKLYANDQLQHQMHANKVLAGWHTVPCEFAPTFKRLRGKEHEFTSNLTLTAYTCVPDISTSDHKPVYAAFDVIEIKLWDDGQVPALQLKCQLNQLVRLHLVLVIMDWDATSADDPLGQAVVYLPYCYEPGESVPFDVPVIRAGIKAGSIRGKVSIQPSGKKYADWDKNNTHVPGCTCLVM
;
A
#
# COMPACT_ATOMS: atom_id res chain seq x y z
N VAL A 1 -26.32 13.42 -15.69
CA VAL A 1 -24.97 12.91 -16.05
C VAL A 1 -25.07 12.16 -17.36
N SER A 2 -24.19 12.45 -18.31
CA SER A 2 -24.14 11.83 -19.65
C SER A 2 -22.70 11.75 -20.16
N ASP A 3 -22.49 11.10 -21.31
CA ASP A 3 -21.23 11.11 -22.07
C ASP A 3 -19.99 10.71 -21.24
N VAL A 4 -20.13 9.57 -20.54
CA VAL A 4 -19.10 9.05 -19.64
C VAL A 4 -18.12 8.20 -20.44
N GLU A 5 -16.83 8.55 -20.41
CA GLU A 5 -15.74 7.73 -20.96
C GLU A 5 -14.64 7.54 -19.92
N LYS A 6 -13.91 6.42 -20.04
CA LYS A 6 -12.75 6.10 -19.21
C LYS A 6 -11.63 5.54 -20.10
N ILE A 7 -10.39 5.96 -19.83
CA ILE A 7 -9.19 5.35 -20.39
C ILE A 7 -8.11 5.21 -19.32
N THR A 8 -7.16 4.31 -19.57
CA THR A 8 -5.94 4.16 -18.77
C THR A 8 -4.74 4.33 -19.68
N GLU A 9 -3.78 5.15 -19.27
CA GLU A 9 -2.50 5.34 -19.95
C GLU A 9 -1.37 4.86 -19.05
N ALA A 10 -0.54 3.95 -19.55
CA ALA A 10 0.63 3.45 -18.84
C ALA A 10 1.86 4.27 -19.22
N THR A 11 2.58 4.77 -18.22
CA THR A 11 3.81 5.57 -18.40
C THR A 11 5.05 4.79 -17.96
N GLY A 12 5.01 3.45 -17.96
CA GLY A 12 6.16 2.60 -17.63
C GLY A 12 7.19 2.53 -18.78
N VAL A 13 8.37 1.94 -18.54
CA VAL A 13 9.34 1.71 -19.62
C VAL A 13 8.70 0.82 -20.69
N GLY A 14 8.55 1.36 -21.91
CA GLY A 14 7.95 0.68 -23.05
C GLY A 14 6.41 0.59 -23.05
N ASN A 15 5.68 1.46 -22.33
CA ASN A 15 4.20 1.54 -22.28
C ASN A 15 3.47 0.25 -21.83
N VAL A 16 4.19 -0.78 -21.39
CA VAL A 16 3.62 -2.11 -21.09
C VAL A 16 4.08 -2.66 -19.73
N ILE A 17 5.18 -2.15 -19.16
CA ILE A 17 5.78 -2.69 -17.94
C ILE A 17 5.91 -1.59 -16.88
N GLY A 18 4.94 -1.52 -15.97
CA GLY A 18 5.03 -0.69 -14.77
C GLY A 18 3.66 -0.34 -14.18
N ASN A 19 3.57 -0.34 -12.85
CA ASN A 19 2.41 0.12 -12.08
C ASN A 19 2.27 1.66 -12.06
N LYS A 20 2.68 2.33 -13.14
CA LYS A 20 2.79 3.79 -13.27
C LYS A 20 2.03 4.25 -14.50
N GLY A 21 1.30 5.35 -14.35
CA GLY A 21 0.39 5.83 -15.37
C GLY A 21 -0.76 6.65 -14.80
N GLY A 22 -1.78 6.87 -15.63
CA GLY A 22 -2.97 7.63 -15.30
C GLY A 22 -4.25 6.92 -15.70
N VAL A 23 -5.30 7.07 -14.90
CA VAL A 23 -6.67 6.76 -15.27
C VAL A 23 -7.38 8.09 -15.50
N VAL A 24 -8.01 8.23 -16.65
CA VAL A 24 -8.77 9.41 -17.03
C VAL A 24 -10.23 9.05 -17.14
N VAL A 25 -11.10 9.85 -16.51
CA VAL A 25 -12.56 9.74 -16.62
C VAL A 25 -13.11 11.09 -17.05
N LYS A 26 -13.91 11.11 -18.12
CA LYS A 26 -14.68 12.29 -18.50
C LYS A 26 -16.17 12.04 -18.39
N LEU A 27 -16.93 13.09 -18.13
CA LEU A 27 -18.39 13.05 -18.06
C LEU A 27 -18.99 14.45 -18.26
N VAL A 28 -20.27 14.50 -18.61
CA VAL A 28 -21.05 15.74 -18.72
C VAL A 28 -22.12 15.80 -17.63
N VAL A 29 -22.17 16.91 -16.88
CA VAL A 29 -23.23 17.21 -15.89
C VAL A 29 -23.84 18.55 -16.26
N ASP A 30 -25.16 18.59 -16.46
CA ASP A 30 -25.90 19.83 -16.76
C ASP A 30 -25.24 20.69 -17.84
N GLN A 31 -24.88 20.03 -18.96
CA GLN A 31 -24.21 20.59 -20.13
C GLN A 31 -22.78 21.11 -19.90
N ARG A 32 -22.19 20.87 -18.73
CA ARG A 32 -20.76 21.13 -18.45
C ARG A 32 -19.96 19.85 -18.52
N SER A 33 -18.83 19.93 -19.18
CA SER A 33 -17.89 18.84 -19.39
C SER A 33 -16.81 18.83 -18.31
N PHE A 34 -16.57 17.65 -17.74
CA PHE A 34 -15.62 17.43 -16.66
C PHE A 34 -14.64 16.34 -17.04
N CYS A 35 -13.39 16.52 -16.65
CA CYS A 35 -12.34 15.50 -16.77
C CYS A 35 -11.60 15.33 -15.44
N PHE A 36 -11.40 14.08 -15.04
CA PHE A 36 -10.69 13.70 -13.83
C PHE A 36 -9.55 12.77 -14.21
N VAL A 37 -8.33 13.16 -13.86
CA VAL A 37 -7.12 12.36 -14.03
C VAL A 37 -6.64 11.93 -12.64
N ASN A 38 -6.53 10.62 -12.42
CA ASN A 38 -5.86 10.04 -11.27
C ASN A 38 -4.57 9.35 -11.72
N CYS A 39 -3.41 9.71 -11.19
CA CYS A 39 -2.14 9.14 -11.61
C CYS A 39 -1.28 8.56 -10.48
N HIS A 40 -0.30 7.77 -10.90
CA HIS A 40 0.81 7.30 -10.07
C HIS A 40 2.08 7.46 -10.90
N LEU A 41 2.88 8.49 -10.60
CA LEU A 41 4.06 8.88 -11.39
C LEU A 41 5.36 8.27 -10.85
N ALA A 42 6.45 8.39 -11.61
CA ALA A 42 7.75 7.84 -11.25
C ALA A 42 8.22 8.24 -9.83
N ALA A 43 8.62 7.23 -9.05
CA ALA A 43 9.11 7.39 -7.68
C ALA A 43 10.61 7.76 -7.65
N HIS A 44 11.12 7.98 -6.44
CA HIS A 44 12.51 8.33 -6.08
C HIS A 44 12.89 9.82 -6.26
N GLU A 45 13.97 10.22 -5.58
CA GLU A 45 14.32 11.62 -5.31
C GLU A 45 15.32 12.23 -6.29
N ALA A 46 16.14 11.41 -6.96
CA ALA A 46 17.18 11.90 -7.86
C ALA A 46 16.59 12.70 -9.03
N GLN A 47 17.37 13.66 -9.54
CA GLN A 47 16.94 14.61 -10.58
C GLN A 47 16.31 13.95 -11.82
N LYS A 48 16.86 12.83 -12.28
CA LYS A 48 16.30 12.06 -13.41
C LYS A 48 14.85 11.60 -13.19
N PHE A 49 14.44 11.36 -11.94
CA PHE A 49 13.06 10.96 -11.62
C PHE A 49 12.12 12.14 -11.56
N LEU A 50 12.61 13.35 -11.23
CA LEU A 50 11.84 14.58 -11.38
C LEU A 50 11.51 14.83 -12.85
N GLU A 51 12.50 14.72 -13.73
CA GLU A 51 12.32 14.82 -15.17
C GLU A 51 11.38 13.73 -15.70
N ARG A 52 11.51 12.50 -15.18
CA ARG A 52 10.58 11.42 -15.53
C ARG A 52 9.14 11.72 -15.11
N ARG A 53 8.88 12.25 -13.92
CA ARG A 53 7.52 12.64 -13.50
C ARG A 53 6.90 13.67 -14.45
N ASN A 54 7.69 14.65 -14.90
CA ASN A 54 7.22 15.61 -15.91
C ASN A 54 6.89 14.91 -17.24
N SER A 55 7.74 13.98 -17.69
CA SER A 55 7.48 13.16 -18.89
C SER A 55 6.21 12.31 -18.74
N ASP A 56 6.02 11.64 -17.59
CA ASP A 56 4.84 10.81 -17.31
C ASP A 56 3.54 11.65 -17.43
N VAL A 57 3.55 12.90 -16.93
CA VAL A 57 2.41 13.82 -17.09
C VAL A 57 2.14 14.13 -18.58
N SER A 58 3.20 14.46 -19.33
CA SER A 58 3.09 14.74 -20.77
C SER A 58 2.59 13.52 -21.56
N GLU A 59 3.02 12.32 -21.19
CA GLU A 59 2.58 11.06 -21.78
C GLU A 59 1.09 10.81 -21.50
N ILE A 60 0.61 11.05 -20.28
CA ILE A 60 -0.82 10.90 -19.95
C ILE A 60 -1.67 11.93 -20.71
N LEU A 61 -1.27 13.21 -20.74
CA LEU A 61 -1.99 14.29 -21.45
C LEU A 61 -2.11 14.02 -22.95
N SER A 62 -1.01 13.59 -23.57
CA SER A 62 -0.94 13.37 -25.02
C SER A 62 -1.40 11.98 -25.45
N GLY A 63 -1.36 10.99 -24.56
CA GLY A 63 -1.73 9.60 -24.80
C GLY A 63 -3.21 9.32 -24.61
N ALA A 64 -3.85 9.93 -23.60
CA ALA A 64 -5.24 9.64 -23.23
C ALA A 64 -6.23 10.07 -24.33
N ARG A 65 -6.68 9.11 -25.13
CA ARG A 65 -7.66 9.32 -26.22
C ARG A 65 -9.10 9.29 -25.71
N VAL A 66 -9.48 10.28 -24.89
CA VAL A 66 -10.88 10.52 -24.50
C VAL A 66 -11.38 11.85 -25.06
N GLY A 67 -12.68 11.94 -25.34
CA GLY A 67 -13.30 13.15 -25.87
C GLY A 67 -12.99 13.41 -27.35
N GLN A 68 -12.77 14.68 -27.69
CA GLN A 68 -12.51 15.16 -29.04
C GLN A 68 -11.12 14.76 -29.53
N ARG A 69 -11.07 14.07 -30.67
CA ARG A 69 -9.81 13.69 -31.30
C ARG A 69 -9.06 14.92 -31.81
N GLY A 70 -7.76 14.96 -31.56
CA GLY A 70 -6.88 16.02 -32.06
C GLY A 70 -6.78 17.26 -31.16
N ILE A 71 -7.47 17.27 -30.02
CA ILE A 71 -7.31 18.26 -28.95
C ILE A 71 -6.73 17.54 -27.73
N GLU A 72 -5.73 18.14 -27.09
CA GLU A 72 -5.13 17.58 -25.88
C GLU A 72 -6.11 17.60 -24.71
N LEU A 73 -5.91 16.69 -23.76
CA LEU A 73 -6.87 16.41 -22.69
C LEU A 73 -7.26 17.66 -21.90
N ASP A 74 -6.31 18.55 -21.64
CA ASP A 74 -6.46 19.73 -20.81
C ASP A 74 -7.09 20.95 -21.51
N HIS A 75 -7.40 20.85 -22.81
CA HIS A 75 -7.94 21.96 -23.61
C HIS A 75 -9.38 21.75 -24.10
N GLN A 76 -10.01 20.62 -23.78
CA GLN A 76 -11.32 20.24 -24.34
C GLN A 76 -12.47 20.12 -23.34
N PHE A 77 -12.23 20.42 -22.05
CA PHE A 77 -13.24 20.34 -21.00
C PHE A 77 -13.43 21.69 -20.30
N ASP A 78 -14.64 21.97 -19.83
CA ASP A 78 -14.94 23.18 -19.03
C ASP A 78 -14.17 23.14 -17.70
N HIS A 79 -14.02 21.94 -17.13
CA HIS A 79 -13.28 21.71 -15.89
C HIS A 79 -12.43 20.44 -15.98
N ALA A 80 -11.15 20.55 -15.66
CA ALA A 80 -10.23 19.42 -15.58
C ALA A 80 -9.57 19.37 -14.18
N PHE A 81 -9.48 18.17 -13.62
CA PHE A 81 -8.89 17.90 -12.32
C PHE A 81 -7.77 16.87 -12.49
N TRP A 82 -6.62 17.15 -11.88
CA TRP A 82 -5.47 16.24 -11.88
C TRP A 82 -5.06 15.92 -10.46
N MET A 83 -5.01 14.62 -10.12
CA MET A 83 -4.75 14.14 -8.76
C MET A 83 -4.05 12.78 -8.76
N GLY A 84 -3.66 12.31 -7.57
CA GLY A 84 -3.06 10.99 -7.36
C GLY A 84 -1.72 11.03 -6.64
N ASP A 85 -0.96 9.93 -6.70
CA ASP A 85 0.41 9.88 -6.19
C ASP A 85 1.39 10.41 -7.25
N MET A 86 1.50 11.74 -7.30
CA MET A 86 2.36 12.43 -8.25
C MET A 86 3.85 12.31 -7.92
N ASN A 87 4.21 11.77 -6.74
CA ASN A 87 5.59 11.48 -6.34
C ASN A 87 6.62 12.65 -6.35
N TYR A 88 6.18 13.90 -6.49
CA TYR A 88 7.05 15.08 -6.31
C TYR A 88 7.48 15.19 -4.84
N ARG A 89 8.69 15.72 -4.62
CA ARG A 89 9.37 15.73 -3.32
C ARG A 89 9.62 17.15 -2.84
N VAL A 90 9.82 17.31 -1.54
CA VAL A 90 10.33 18.56 -0.97
C VAL A 90 11.84 18.64 -1.17
N HIS A 91 12.32 19.73 -1.75
CA HIS A 91 13.75 20.02 -1.87
C HIS A 91 14.04 21.43 -1.33
N LEU A 92 14.58 21.49 -0.10
CA LEU A 92 14.83 22.75 0.63
C LEU A 92 15.82 23.70 -0.09
N GLY A 93 16.56 23.20 -1.06
CA GLY A 93 17.49 23.99 -1.88
C GLY A 93 16.81 24.98 -2.82
N TYR A 94 15.50 24.90 -3.04
CA TYR A 94 14.78 25.88 -3.85
C TYR A 94 14.72 27.25 -3.20
N THR A 95 14.49 27.32 -1.89
CA THR A 95 14.46 28.60 -1.15
C THR A 95 15.75 28.92 -0.40
N ASP A 96 16.51 27.90 0.02
CA ASP A 96 17.74 28.05 0.79
C ASP A 96 18.82 27.11 0.22
N PRO A 97 19.58 27.55 -0.79
CA PRO A 97 20.58 26.73 -1.47
C PRO A 97 21.77 26.45 -0.54
N LYS A 98 21.71 25.32 0.17
CA LYS A 98 22.77 24.79 1.02
C LYS A 98 23.08 23.37 0.59
N ASP A 99 24.36 23.04 0.53
CA ASP A 99 24.79 21.66 0.41
C ASP A 99 24.46 20.93 1.72
N MET A 100 23.42 20.09 1.66
CA MET A 100 23.00 19.24 2.76
C MET A 100 23.22 17.78 2.36
N THR A 101 23.74 16.99 3.29
CA THR A 101 23.60 15.54 3.22
C THR A 101 22.12 15.14 3.25
N LYS A 102 21.83 13.91 2.86
CA LYS A 102 20.45 13.40 2.87
C LYS A 102 19.87 13.42 4.29
N GLU A 103 20.71 13.11 5.28
CA GLU A 103 20.35 13.05 6.69
C GLU A 103 20.05 14.46 7.25
N GLU A 104 20.85 15.46 6.89
CA GLU A 104 20.61 16.86 7.27
C GLU A 104 19.34 17.42 6.65
N HIS A 105 19.12 17.17 5.34
CA HIS A 105 17.90 17.57 4.66
C HIS A 105 16.68 16.91 5.30
N TRP A 106 16.76 15.62 5.59
CA TRP A 106 15.69 14.87 6.25
C TRP A 106 15.37 15.44 7.63
N ALA A 107 16.40 15.70 8.46
CA ALA A 107 16.24 16.31 9.77
C ALA A 107 15.60 17.71 9.70
N ALA A 108 16.02 18.54 8.74
CA ALA A 108 15.47 19.87 8.54
C ALA A 108 13.99 19.83 8.09
N VAL A 109 13.62 18.93 7.18
CA VAL A 109 12.22 18.73 6.79
C VAL A 109 11.39 18.28 8.00
N HIS A 110 11.89 17.33 8.79
CA HIS A 110 11.21 16.84 9.99
C HIS A 110 10.98 17.93 11.04
N ASP A 111 11.96 18.80 11.24
CA ASP A 111 11.87 19.94 12.14
C ASP A 111 10.79 20.93 11.68
N LEU A 112 10.71 21.24 10.38
CA LEU A 112 9.64 22.06 9.81
C LEU A 112 8.26 21.40 9.99
N VAL A 113 8.14 20.09 9.79
CA VAL A 113 6.90 19.35 10.03
C VAL A 113 6.48 19.43 11.50
N THR A 114 7.43 19.25 12.43
CA THR A 114 7.20 19.30 13.88
C THR A 114 6.70 20.68 14.32
N ARG A 115 7.27 21.74 13.74
CA ARG A 115 6.85 23.14 13.97
C ARG A 115 5.60 23.55 13.18
N LYS A 116 5.04 22.64 12.38
CA LYS A 116 3.88 22.88 11.49
C LYS A 116 4.11 24.02 10.50
N GLU A 117 5.34 24.19 10.06
CA GLU A 117 5.78 25.24 9.12
C GLU A 117 5.49 24.82 7.66
N TYR A 118 4.24 24.44 7.37
CA TYR A 118 3.86 23.85 6.08
C TYR A 118 4.03 24.79 4.90
N GLY A 119 3.86 26.11 5.11
CA GLY A 119 4.13 27.11 4.07
C GLY A 119 5.59 27.07 3.58
N LYS A 120 6.56 26.82 4.46
CA LYS A 120 7.98 26.68 4.08
C LYS A 120 8.24 25.39 3.30
N LEU A 121 7.56 24.30 3.66
CA LEU A 121 7.64 23.05 2.92
C LEU A 121 7.03 23.20 1.52
N TYR A 122 5.86 23.84 1.42
CA TYR A 122 5.17 24.09 0.15
C TYR A 122 5.99 24.98 -0.78
N ALA A 123 6.67 26.01 -0.26
CA ALA A 123 7.58 26.84 -1.04
C ALA A 123 8.80 26.09 -1.60
N ASN A 124 9.05 24.85 -1.13
CA ASN A 124 10.13 23.97 -1.58
C ASN A 124 9.61 22.69 -2.25
N ASP A 125 8.33 22.66 -2.62
CA ASP A 125 7.72 21.52 -3.31
C ASP A 125 8.12 21.45 -4.79
N GLN A 126 8.64 20.32 -5.24
CA GLN A 126 9.09 20.16 -6.63
C GLN A 126 7.97 20.40 -7.65
N LEU A 127 6.72 19.97 -7.41
CA LEU A 127 5.64 20.13 -8.39
C LEU A 127 5.36 21.62 -8.60
N GLN A 128 5.24 22.39 -7.53
CA GLN A 128 5.07 23.84 -7.60
C GLN A 128 6.17 24.49 -8.44
N HIS A 129 7.43 24.16 -8.17
CA HIS A 129 8.56 24.72 -8.92
C HIS A 129 8.56 24.31 -10.39
N GLN A 130 8.20 23.06 -10.72
CA GLN A 130 8.08 22.64 -12.12
C GLN A 130 6.92 23.34 -12.84
N MET A 131 5.79 23.57 -12.16
CA MET A 131 4.65 24.30 -12.72
C MET A 131 4.99 25.77 -12.97
N HIS A 132 5.61 26.46 -11.99
CA HIS A 132 6.05 27.85 -12.16
C HIS A 132 7.09 28.02 -13.27
N ALA A 133 7.93 27.01 -13.49
CA ALA A 133 8.89 26.97 -14.59
C ALA A 133 8.27 26.56 -15.94
N ASN A 134 6.94 26.34 -16.01
CA ASN A 134 6.23 25.82 -17.19
C ASN A 134 6.81 24.50 -17.73
N LYS A 135 7.37 23.66 -16.86
CA LYS A 135 7.93 22.35 -17.24
C LYS A 135 6.92 21.21 -17.17
N VAL A 136 5.81 21.42 -16.47
CA VAL A 136 4.72 20.45 -16.29
C VAL A 136 3.44 21.21 -15.98
N LEU A 137 2.28 20.70 -16.43
CA LEU A 137 0.95 21.27 -16.15
C LEU A 137 0.90 22.82 -16.31
N ALA A 138 1.42 23.34 -17.42
CA ALA A 138 1.45 24.78 -17.67
C ALA A 138 0.01 25.35 -17.71
N GLY A 139 -0.23 26.47 -17.03
CA GLY A 139 -1.57 27.08 -16.93
C GLY A 139 -2.52 26.43 -15.91
N TRP A 140 -2.14 25.31 -15.30
CA TRP A 140 -2.88 24.71 -14.19
C TRP A 140 -2.60 25.45 -12.87
N HIS A 141 -3.51 25.30 -11.90
CA HIS A 141 -3.37 25.88 -10.56
C HIS A 141 -3.36 24.78 -9.49
N THR A 142 -2.49 24.95 -8.50
CA THR A 142 -2.45 24.15 -7.27
C THR A 142 -3.01 24.98 -6.12
N VAL A 143 -3.67 24.32 -5.18
CA VAL A 143 -4.05 24.91 -3.89
C VAL A 143 -2.85 24.80 -2.93
N PRO A 144 -2.59 25.80 -2.07
CA PRO A 144 -1.56 25.70 -1.04
C PRO A 144 -1.71 24.46 -0.17
N CYS A 145 -0.59 23.78 0.07
CA CYS A 145 -0.54 22.58 0.92
C CYS A 145 -0.34 23.00 2.39
N GLU A 146 -1.44 23.28 3.10
CA GLU A 146 -1.44 23.71 4.51
C GLU A 146 -1.53 22.52 5.50
N PHE A 147 -1.04 21.36 5.09
CA PHE A 147 -1.07 20.13 5.88
C PHE A 147 0.28 19.41 5.85
N ALA A 148 0.49 18.50 6.81
CA ALA A 148 1.74 17.76 6.92
C ALA A 148 1.96 16.80 5.72
N PRO A 149 3.21 16.58 5.26
CA PRO A 149 3.52 15.67 4.15
C PRO A 149 2.88 14.28 4.29
N THR A 150 2.27 13.76 3.23
CA THR A 150 1.53 12.48 3.26
C THR A 150 2.42 11.25 3.11
N PHE A 151 3.70 11.43 2.80
CA PHE A 151 4.70 10.37 2.62
C PHE A 151 6.03 10.72 3.31
N LYS A 152 6.78 9.80 3.92
CA LYS A 152 6.48 8.36 4.15
C LYS A 152 6.06 8.13 5.60
N ARG A 153 4.77 7.86 5.84
CA ARG A 153 4.21 7.65 7.18
C ARG A 153 4.26 6.20 7.64
N LEU A 154 4.32 6.00 8.96
CA LEU A 154 4.08 4.70 9.60
C LEU A 154 2.61 4.33 9.44
N ARG A 155 2.36 3.10 8.99
CA ARG A 155 1.01 2.55 8.89
C ARG A 155 0.38 2.49 10.29
N GLY A 156 -0.86 2.96 10.42
CA GLY A 156 -1.60 2.96 11.69
C GLY A 156 -1.19 4.06 12.69
N LYS A 157 -0.27 4.97 12.33
CA LYS A 157 0.13 6.08 13.20
C LYS A 157 0.05 7.41 12.46
N GLU A 158 -0.81 8.30 12.95
CA GLU A 158 -1.16 9.56 12.27
C GLU A 158 0.03 10.53 12.14
N HIS A 159 1.06 10.43 13.01
CA HIS A 159 2.13 11.44 13.10
C HIS A 159 3.58 10.91 13.05
N GLU A 160 3.81 9.62 12.78
CA GLU A 160 5.17 9.04 12.80
C GLU A 160 5.64 8.65 11.37
N PHE A 161 6.95 8.76 11.09
CA PHE A 161 7.59 8.41 9.81
C PHE A 161 8.45 7.14 9.97
N THR A 162 8.58 6.30 8.93
CA THR A 162 9.09 4.92 9.09
C THR A 162 10.60 4.80 9.31
N SER A 163 11.02 4.04 10.33
CA SER A 163 12.38 3.46 10.45
C SER A 163 12.33 1.98 10.89
N ASN A 164 11.99 1.06 9.98
CA ASN A 164 11.98 -0.41 10.21
C ASN A 164 12.64 -1.21 9.05
N LEU A 165 13.62 -0.62 8.36
CA LEU A 165 14.30 -1.21 7.20
C LEU A 165 15.78 -1.44 7.51
N THR A 166 16.24 -2.67 7.35
CA THR A 166 17.67 -3.00 7.43
C THR A 166 18.18 -3.44 6.06
N LEU A 167 19.19 -2.76 5.52
CA LEU A 167 19.87 -3.14 4.28
C LEU A 167 20.74 -4.37 4.54
N THR A 168 20.47 -5.49 3.86
CA THR A 168 21.18 -6.76 4.06
C THR A 168 22.20 -7.05 2.97
N ALA A 169 22.00 -6.53 1.76
CA ALA A 169 22.99 -6.59 0.70
C ALA A 169 22.88 -5.39 -0.23
N TYR A 170 24.01 -4.87 -0.72
CA TYR A 170 24.06 -3.89 -1.79
C TYR A 170 25.34 -4.11 -2.60
N THR A 171 25.21 -4.69 -3.80
CA THR A 171 26.37 -5.08 -4.61
C THR A 171 26.02 -5.16 -6.10
N CYS A 172 27.03 -5.32 -6.95
CA CYS A 172 26.86 -5.57 -8.38
C CYS A 172 26.94 -7.06 -8.72
N VAL A 173 26.41 -7.44 -9.88
CA VAL A 173 26.52 -8.76 -10.49
C VAL A 173 27.69 -8.71 -11.48
N PRO A 174 28.92 -9.07 -11.06
CA PRO A 174 30.12 -8.86 -11.86
C PRO A 174 30.13 -9.72 -13.14
N ASP A 175 29.45 -10.85 -13.10
CA ASP A 175 29.44 -11.85 -14.18
C ASP A 175 28.60 -11.43 -15.39
N ILE A 176 27.72 -10.44 -15.24
CA ILE A 176 26.97 -9.88 -16.37
C ILE A 176 27.83 -8.79 -17.04
N SER A 177 28.17 -9.00 -18.30
CA SER A 177 29.06 -8.13 -19.09
C SER A 177 28.46 -7.71 -20.43
N THR A 178 27.16 -7.94 -20.64
CA THR A 178 26.45 -7.53 -21.85
C THR A 178 26.21 -6.01 -21.93
N SER A 179 26.46 -5.29 -20.83
CA SER A 179 26.46 -3.83 -20.75
C SER A 179 27.80 -3.36 -20.14
N ASP A 180 28.19 -2.15 -20.52
CA ASP A 180 29.25 -1.34 -19.91
C ASP A 180 28.96 -0.93 -18.46
N HIS A 181 27.76 -1.21 -17.94
CA HIS A 181 27.40 -1.11 -16.54
C HIS A 181 27.12 -2.50 -15.92
N LYS A 182 27.66 -2.75 -14.72
CA LYS A 182 27.35 -3.96 -13.96
C LYS A 182 25.97 -3.82 -13.28
N PRO A 183 25.04 -4.76 -13.45
CA PRO A 183 23.77 -4.73 -12.75
C PRO A 183 24.00 -4.66 -11.23
N VAL A 184 23.32 -3.76 -10.52
CA VAL A 184 23.41 -3.61 -9.06
C VAL A 184 22.11 -4.07 -8.44
N TYR A 185 22.18 -4.83 -7.33
CA TYR A 185 21.01 -5.17 -6.54
C TYR A 185 21.18 -4.73 -5.07
N ALA A 186 20.05 -4.43 -4.45
CA ALA A 186 19.92 -4.19 -3.03
C ALA A 186 18.90 -5.17 -2.44
N ALA A 187 19.19 -5.73 -1.27
CA ALA A 187 18.27 -6.56 -0.49
C ALA A 187 18.02 -5.91 0.88
N PHE A 188 16.79 -6.02 1.36
CA PHE A 188 16.35 -5.44 2.63
C PHE A 188 15.55 -6.44 3.44
N ASP A 189 15.71 -6.42 4.75
CA ASP A 189 14.78 -7.05 5.68
C ASP A 189 13.70 -6.06 6.09
N VAL A 190 12.44 -6.46 5.92
CA VAL A 190 11.25 -5.71 6.35
C VAL A 190 10.52 -6.55 7.39
N ILE A 191 10.51 -6.08 8.64
CA ILE A 191 9.74 -6.72 9.71
C ILE A 191 8.42 -5.94 9.87
N GLU A 192 7.38 -6.37 9.16
CA GLU A 192 6.00 -5.87 9.36
C GLU A 192 5.31 -6.79 10.38
N ILE A 193 5.20 -6.35 11.64
CA ILE A 193 4.42 -7.07 12.67
C ILE A 193 3.00 -6.52 12.61
N LYS A 194 2.06 -7.31 12.06
CA LYS A 194 0.62 -7.07 12.21
C LYS A 194 0.18 -7.68 13.55
N LEU A 195 -0.50 -6.89 14.38
CA LEU A 195 -1.06 -7.31 15.67
C LEU A 195 -2.59 -7.31 15.57
N TRP A 196 -3.21 -8.32 16.17
CA TRP A 196 -4.65 -8.40 16.38
C TRP A 196 -4.92 -8.42 17.88
N ASP A 197 -5.87 -7.60 18.34
CA ASP A 197 -6.34 -7.61 19.72
C ASP A 197 -7.41 -8.69 19.92
N ASP A 198 -7.63 -9.11 21.17
CA ASP A 198 -8.59 -10.18 21.52
C ASP A 198 -10.02 -9.90 20.99
N GLY A 199 -10.42 -8.63 20.89
CA GLY A 199 -11.73 -8.24 20.36
C GLY A 199 -11.89 -8.42 18.84
N GLN A 200 -10.79 -8.63 18.11
CA GLN A 200 -10.77 -8.83 16.66
C GLN A 200 -10.70 -10.32 16.27
N VAL A 201 -10.41 -11.21 17.22
CA VAL A 201 -10.32 -12.65 17.00
C VAL A 201 -11.61 -13.31 17.49
N PRO A 202 -12.38 -14.02 16.65
CA PRO A 202 -13.64 -14.61 17.06
C PRO A 202 -13.44 -15.78 18.04
N ALA A 203 -14.30 -15.86 19.06
CA ALA A 203 -14.40 -17.04 19.90
C ALA A 203 -15.03 -18.20 19.12
N LEU A 204 -14.35 -19.35 19.07
CA LEU A 204 -14.81 -20.54 18.34
C LEU A 204 -15.48 -21.53 19.28
N GLN A 205 -16.59 -22.12 18.86
CA GLN A 205 -17.27 -23.19 19.59
C GLN A 205 -16.86 -24.56 19.04
N LEU A 206 -16.08 -25.32 19.82
CA LEU A 206 -15.67 -26.67 19.46
C LEU A 206 -16.71 -27.70 19.90
N LYS A 207 -17.33 -28.37 18.93
CA LYS A 207 -18.29 -29.44 19.20
C LYS A 207 -17.59 -30.80 19.37
N CYS A 208 -16.77 -30.95 20.42
CA CYS A 208 -16.13 -32.22 20.76
C CYS A 208 -16.02 -32.46 22.28
N GLN A 209 -15.82 -33.71 22.69
CA GLN A 209 -15.41 -34.00 24.05
C GLN A 209 -13.94 -33.56 24.27
N LEU A 210 -13.57 -33.27 25.52
CA LEU A 210 -12.24 -32.76 25.84
C LEU A 210 -11.12 -33.76 25.47
N ASN A 211 -11.36 -35.06 25.67
CA ASN A 211 -10.44 -36.13 25.28
C ASN A 211 -10.26 -36.26 23.75
N GLN A 212 -11.12 -35.64 22.94
CA GLN A 212 -11.01 -35.61 21.48
C GLN A 212 -10.17 -34.42 20.98
N LEU A 213 -9.81 -33.46 21.85
CA LEU A 213 -8.92 -32.35 21.50
C LEU A 213 -7.62 -32.85 20.85
N VAL A 214 -7.12 -34.02 21.27
CA VAL A 214 -5.91 -34.71 20.74
C VAL A 214 -5.91 -34.89 19.22
N ARG A 215 -7.08 -34.79 18.56
CA ARG A 215 -7.25 -34.96 17.10
C ARG A 215 -7.56 -33.66 16.36
N LEU A 216 -7.64 -32.53 17.06
CA LEU A 216 -8.08 -31.27 16.48
C LEU A 216 -6.91 -30.35 16.14
N HIS A 217 -7.07 -29.63 15.04
CA HIS A 217 -6.18 -28.57 14.62
C HIS A 217 -7.04 -27.39 14.14
N LEU A 218 -6.52 -26.18 14.33
CA LEU A 218 -7.11 -24.95 13.82
C LEU A 218 -6.30 -24.53 12.60
N VAL A 219 -6.96 -24.39 11.44
CA VAL A 219 -6.37 -23.81 10.25
C VAL A 219 -6.72 -22.33 10.22
N LEU A 220 -5.70 -21.48 10.32
CA LEU A 220 -5.80 -20.04 10.19
C LEU A 220 -5.44 -19.66 8.76
N VAL A 221 -6.40 -19.14 8.00
CA VAL A 221 -6.15 -18.57 6.68
C VAL A 221 -5.90 -17.08 6.84
N ILE A 222 -4.69 -16.65 6.49
CA ILE A 222 -4.30 -15.25 6.55
C ILE A 222 -4.62 -14.63 5.20
N MET A 223 -5.53 -13.66 5.21
CA MET A 223 -5.97 -12.95 4.01
C MET A 223 -5.36 -11.55 3.99
N ASP A 224 -5.03 -11.06 2.81
CA ASP A 224 -4.82 -9.63 2.62
C ASP A 224 -6.18 -8.96 2.45
N TRP A 225 -6.51 -8.07 3.39
CA TRP A 225 -7.71 -7.27 3.31
C TRP A 225 -7.31 -5.87 2.84
N ASP A 226 -7.40 -5.64 1.54
CA ASP A 226 -7.31 -4.31 0.96
C ASP A 226 -8.65 -3.93 0.31
N ALA A 227 -8.93 -2.63 0.21
CA ALA A 227 -10.22 -2.14 -0.29
C ALA A 227 -10.38 -2.22 -1.83
N THR A 228 -9.40 -2.81 -2.53
CA THR A 228 -9.18 -2.58 -3.97
C THR A 228 -8.91 -3.84 -4.78
N SER A 229 -8.69 -4.99 -4.15
CA SER A 229 -8.43 -6.28 -4.78
C SER A 229 -9.37 -7.37 -4.25
N ALA A 230 -9.32 -8.55 -4.87
CA ALA A 230 -9.98 -9.72 -4.29
C ALA A 230 -9.21 -10.14 -3.04
N ASP A 231 -9.90 -10.55 -1.97
CA ASP A 231 -9.26 -11.04 -0.75
C ASP A 231 -8.29 -12.19 -1.09
N ASP A 232 -6.98 -11.88 -1.17
CA ASP A 232 -5.96 -12.82 -1.60
C ASP A 232 -5.36 -13.54 -0.38
N PRO A 233 -5.25 -14.89 -0.38
CA PRO A 233 -4.64 -15.61 0.72
C PRO A 233 -3.13 -15.37 0.75
N LEU A 234 -2.66 -14.74 1.83
CA LEU A 234 -1.25 -14.57 2.18
C LEU A 234 -0.60 -15.89 2.63
N GLY A 235 -1.39 -16.81 3.15
CA GLY A 235 -0.98 -18.17 3.50
C GLY A 235 -1.85 -18.80 4.58
N GLN A 236 -1.46 -20.00 5.01
CA GLN A 236 -2.20 -20.79 5.98
C GLN A 236 -1.28 -21.22 7.11
N ALA A 237 -1.76 -21.15 8.35
CA ALA A 237 -1.09 -21.66 9.52
C ALA A 237 -1.93 -22.76 10.17
N VAL A 238 -1.28 -23.79 10.72
CA VAL A 238 -1.96 -24.87 11.42
C VAL A 238 -1.53 -24.86 12.88
N VAL A 239 -2.49 -24.66 13.78
CA VAL A 239 -2.29 -24.71 15.23
C VAL A 239 -2.84 -26.04 15.73
N TYR A 240 -1.97 -26.90 16.26
CA TYR A 240 -2.37 -28.17 16.84
C TYR A 240 -2.84 -27.93 18.27
N LEU A 241 -4.16 -27.97 18.47
CA LEU A 241 -4.80 -27.72 19.77
C LEU A 241 -4.29 -28.58 20.93
N PRO A 242 -3.84 -29.84 20.74
CA PRO A 242 -3.29 -30.65 21.84
C PRO A 242 -2.05 -30.03 22.49
N TYR A 243 -1.28 -29.25 21.72
CA TYR A 243 -0.08 -28.56 22.21
C TYR A 243 -0.38 -27.17 22.75
N CYS A 244 -1.61 -26.71 22.62
CA CYS A 244 -2.06 -25.39 23.04
C CYS A 244 -3.20 -25.48 24.07
N TYR A 245 -3.30 -26.62 24.78
CA TYR A 245 -4.30 -26.84 25.80
C TYR A 245 -3.66 -27.08 27.17
N GLU A 246 -3.98 -26.21 28.11
CA GLU A 246 -3.75 -26.40 29.53
C GLU A 246 -5.01 -25.90 30.28
N PRO A 247 -5.63 -26.70 31.17
CA PRO A 247 -6.88 -26.32 31.82
C PRO A 247 -6.78 -24.99 32.58
N GLY A 248 -7.61 -24.01 32.20
CA GLY A 248 -7.68 -22.71 32.86
C GLY A 248 -6.57 -21.72 32.47
N GLU A 249 -5.67 -22.10 31.59
CA GLU A 249 -4.50 -21.32 31.19
C GLU A 249 -4.64 -20.80 29.74
N SER A 250 -3.79 -19.82 29.39
CA SER A 250 -3.66 -19.30 28.03
C SER A 250 -2.31 -19.74 27.48
N VAL A 251 -2.33 -20.71 26.58
CA VAL A 251 -1.11 -21.37 26.09
C VAL A 251 -0.63 -20.68 24.82
N PRO A 252 0.65 -20.24 24.75
CA PRO A 252 1.18 -19.59 23.56
C PRO A 252 1.37 -20.57 22.40
N PHE A 253 1.29 -20.06 21.19
CA PHE A 253 1.71 -20.76 19.97
C PHE A 253 2.57 -19.85 19.10
N ASP A 254 3.48 -20.45 18.35
CA ASP A 254 4.27 -19.84 17.29
C ASP A 254 4.38 -20.85 16.15
N VAL A 255 3.72 -20.56 15.04
CA VAL A 255 3.63 -21.51 13.92
C VAL A 255 3.93 -20.81 12.60
N PRO A 256 4.52 -21.51 11.62
CA PRO A 256 4.78 -20.93 10.31
C PRO A 256 3.47 -20.70 9.54
N VAL A 257 3.45 -19.63 8.75
CA VAL A 257 2.44 -19.40 7.70
C VAL A 257 3.01 -19.94 6.40
N ILE A 258 2.29 -20.86 5.74
CA ILE A 258 2.71 -21.53 4.51
C ILE A 258 1.79 -21.11 3.35
N ARG A 259 2.39 -20.74 2.22
CA ARG A 259 1.67 -20.48 0.96
C ARG A 259 2.28 -21.34 -0.14
N ALA A 260 1.47 -22.17 -0.80
CA ALA A 260 1.91 -23.07 -1.86
C ALA A 260 3.15 -23.93 -1.49
N GLY A 261 3.20 -24.43 -0.25
CA GLY A 261 4.31 -25.25 0.25
C GLY A 261 5.56 -24.49 0.67
N ILE A 262 5.56 -23.16 0.60
CA ILE A 262 6.70 -22.30 0.96
C ILE A 262 6.36 -21.50 2.23
N LYS A 263 7.31 -21.37 3.15
CA LYS A 263 7.15 -20.52 4.35
C LYS A 263 7.04 -19.05 3.93
N ALA A 264 5.88 -18.47 4.14
CA ALA A 264 5.54 -17.08 3.84
C ALA A 264 5.64 -16.16 5.07
N GLY A 265 5.69 -16.71 6.28
CA GLY A 265 5.82 -15.94 7.52
C GLY A 265 5.70 -16.82 8.77
N SER A 266 5.39 -16.19 9.91
CA SER A 266 4.93 -16.86 11.12
C SER A 266 3.78 -16.10 11.77
N ILE A 267 2.96 -16.80 12.54
CA ILE A 267 1.92 -16.23 13.37
C ILE A 267 2.12 -16.71 14.80
N ARG A 268 2.02 -15.76 15.74
CA ARG A 268 2.20 -15.97 17.16
C ARG A 268 0.96 -15.48 17.89
N GLY A 269 0.57 -16.18 18.95
CA GLY A 269 -0.57 -15.81 19.75
C GLY A 269 -0.69 -16.70 20.98
N LYS A 270 -1.86 -16.65 21.63
CA LYS A 270 -2.22 -17.57 22.71
C LYS A 270 -3.60 -18.15 22.47
N VAL A 271 -3.82 -19.38 22.93
CA VAL A 271 -5.13 -20.06 22.90
C VAL A 271 -5.57 -20.33 24.33
N SER A 272 -6.84 -20.05 24.64
CA SER A 272 -7.49 -20.54 25.85
C SER A 272 -8.69 -21.39 25.46
N ILE A 273 -8.78 -22.60 26.00
CA ILE A 273 -9.87 -23.54 25.72
C ILE A 273 -10.58 -23.83 27.04
N GLN A 274 -11.90 -23.61 27.06
CA GLN A 274 -12.73 -23.80 28.25
C GLN A 274 -13.87 -24.78 27.96
N PRO A 275 -14.13 -25.75 28.86
CA PRO A 275 -15.31 -26.61 28.75
C PRO A 275 -16.59 -25.78 28.86
N SER A 276 -17.56 -26.03 27.99
CA SER A 276 -18.85 -25.31 28.00
C SER A 276 -19.78 -25.68 29.16
N GLY A 277 -19.48 -26.77 29.89
CA GLY A 277 -20.33 -27.32 30.95
C GLY A 277 -21.65 -27.94 30.48
N LYS A 278 -21.97 -27.87 29.17
CA LYS A 278 -23.18 -28.43 28.57
C LYS A 278 -22.98 -29.90 28.19
N LYS A 279 -24.00 -30.74 28.37
CA LYS A 279 -23.99 -32.10 27.80
C LYS A 279 -24.09 -32.01 26.27
N TYR A 280 -23.44 -32.96 25.57
CA TYR A 280 -23.43 -33.01 24.11
C TYR A 280 -24.84 -33.01 23.49
N ALA A 281 -25.81 -33.66 24.15
CA ALA A 281 -27.21 -33.70 23.73
C ALA A 281 -27.92 -32.33 23.75
N ASP A 282 -27.38 -31.38 24.52
CA ASP A 282 -27.94 -30.04 24.72
C ASP A 282 -27.26 -28.99 23.83
N TRP A 283 -26.39 -29.42 22.92
CA TRP A 283 -25.77 -28.54 21.94
C TRP A 283 -26.76 -28.24 20.82
N ASP A 284 -27.02 -26.95 20.60
CA ASP A 284 -28.04 -26.47 19.69
C ASP A 284 -27.84 -27.04 18.26
N LYS A 285 -28.93 -27.59 17.70
CA LYS A 285 -28.96 -28.20 16.36
C LYS A 285 -29.05 -27.16 15.24
N ASN A 286 -29.30 -25.88 15.57
CA ASN A 286 -29.74 -24.87 14.61
C ASN A 286 -28.80 -23.66 14.40
N ASN A 287 -27.49 -23.78 14.56
CA ASN A 287 -26.58 -22.69 14.18
C ASN A 287 -25.45 -23.10 13.22
N THR A 288 -25.56 -22.52 12.02
CA THR A 288 -24.55 -22.14 11.01
C THR A 288 -23.28 -22.98 10.94
N HIS A 289 -23.24 -23.87 9.95
CA HIS A 289 -21.99 -24.29 9.33
C HIS A 289 -21.25 -23.04 8.84
N VAL A 290 -20.10 -22.74 9.44
CA VAL A 290 -19.12 -21.85 8.80
C VAL A 290 -18.50 -22.67 7.66
N PRO A 291 -18.50 -22.20 6.40
CA PRO A 291 -17.81 -22.89 5.31
C PRO A 291 -16.35 -23.13 5.70
N GLY A 292 -15.91 -24.39 5.72
CA GLY A 292 -14.52 -24.78 6.02
C GLY A 292 -14.32 -25.64 7.28
N CYS A 293 -15.30 -25.75 8.18
CA CYS A 293 -15.23 -26.73 9.29
C CYS A 293 -15.90 -28.05 8.90
N THR A 294 -15.14 -28.97 8.30
CA THR A 294 -15.53 -30.39 8.20
C THR A 294 -15.24 -31.08 9.52
N CYS A 295 -16.11 -30.90 10.51
CA CYS A 295 -16.20 -31.86 11.61
C CYS A 295 -16.91 -33.09 11.05
N LEU A 296 -16.14 -34.02 10.45
CA LEU A 296 -16.65 -35.34 10.12
C LEU A 296 -17.01 -36.04 11.43
N VAL A 297 -18.31 -36.09 11.71
CA VAL A 297 -18.89 -36.96 12.72
C VAL A 297 -18.77 -38.39 12.16
N MET A 298 -17.91 -39.19 12.76
CA MET A 298 -18.10 -40.64 12.83
C MET A 298 -18.48 -40.98 14.27
#